data_AF-A0A3M0YWT5-F1
#
_entry.id   AF-A0A3M0YWT5-F1
#
_cell.length_a   1.000
_cell.length_b   1.000
_cell.length_c   1.000
_cell.angle_alpha   90.00
_cell.angle_beta   90.00
_cell.angle_gamma   90.00
#
_symmetry.space_group_name_H-M   'P 1'
#
loop_
_entity.id
_entity.type
_entity.pdbx_description
1 polymer ?
#
loop_
_entity_poly.entity_id
_entity_poly.type
_entity_poly.pdbx_seq_one_letter_code
_entity_poly.pdbx_strand_id
1 'polypeptide(L)' 'HEYKLTLLDAPMTNYDAVIIAVNHDEYKQYDYDYFKSLMNGSPILMDLKGLLPKPAQDNGLTYWRL' A
#
# COMPACT_ATOMS: atom_id res chain seq x y z
N HIS A 1 -28.70 -3.85 -2.09
CA HIS A 1 -27.50 -4.31 -1.35
C HIS A 1 -26.89 -5.49 -2.08
N GLU A 2 -26.23 -5.27 -3.23
CA GLU A 2 -25.75 -6.37 -4.09
C GLU A 2 -24.40 -6.95 -3.66
N TYR A 3 -23.57 -6.18 -2.94
CA TYR A 3 -22.20 -6.62 -2.66
C TYR A 3 -21.93 -6.98 -1.19
N LYS A 4 -22.85 -6.72 -0.24
CA LYS A 4 -22.64 -6.94 1.21
C LYS A 4 -21.27 -6.44 1.73
N LEU A 5 -20.68 -5.46 1.05
CA LEU A 5 -19.45 -4.81 1.46
C LEU A 5 -19.81 -3.56 2.25
N THR A 6 -19.26 -3.44 3.44
CA THR A 6 -19.31 -2.21 4.23
C THR A 6 -17.96 -1.53 4.10
N LEU A 7 -17.97 -0.23 3.82
CA LEU A 7 -16.75 0.56 3.82
C LEU A 7 -16.27 0.76 5.25
N LEU A 8 -14.96 0.67 5.46
CA LEU A 8 -14.32 1.09 6.69
C LEU A 8 -13.90 2.54 6.53
N ASP A 9 -14.02 3.34 7.60
CA ASP A 9 -13.62 4.74 7.59
C ASP A 9 -12.09 4.90 7.52
N ALA A 10 -11.34 3.86 7.90
CA ALA A 10 -9.88 3.83 7.88
C ALA A 10 -9.36 2.41 7.60
N PRO A 11 -8.15 2.27 7.02
CA PRO A 11 -7.50 0.97 6.88
C PRO A 11 -7.19 0.36 8.25
N MET A 12 -7.21 -0.97 8.33
CA MET A 12 -6.70 -1.71 9.48
C MET A 12 -5.19 -1.90 9.36
N THR A 13 -4.62 -2.68 10.27
CA THR A 13 -3.23 -3.11 10.24
C THR A 13 -3.15 -4.62 9.99
N ASN A 14 -1.93 -5.17 10.01
CA ASN A 14 -1.66 -6.61 9.87
C ASN A 14 -1.97 -7.19 8.48
N TYR A 15 -1.84 -6.38 7.43
CA TYR A 15 -1.89 -6.89 6.06
C TYR A 15 -0.58 -7.58 5.67
N ASP A 16 -0.67 -8.64 4.87
CA ASP A 16 0.50 -9.22 4.20
C ASP A 16 0.95 -8.35 3.01
N ALA A 17 0.01 -7.66 2.36
CA ALA A 17 0.27 -6.87 1.16
C ALA A 17 -0.66 -5.66 1.02
N VAL A 18 -0.14 -4.62 0.35
CA VAL A 18 -0.89 -3.44 -0.10
C VAL A 18 -0.72 -3.27 -1.60
N ILE A 19 -1.83 -2.99 -2.31
CA ILE A 19 -1.84 -2.75 -3.76
C ILE A 19 -2.35 -1.34 -4.02
N ILE A 20 -1.50 -0.49 -4.61
CA ILE A 20 -1.87 0.85 -5.07
C ILE A 20 -2.40 0.72 -6.50
N ALA A 21 -3.72 0.68 -6.64
CA ALA A 21 -4.39 0.49 -7.93
C ALA A 21 -4.64 1.82 -8.69
N VAL A 22 -4.66 2.95 -7.98
CA VAL A 22 -5.04 4.27 -8.50
C VAL A 22 -4.23 5.38 -7.82
N ASN A 23 -3.95 6.47 -8.55
CA ASN A 23 -3.16 7.61 -8.07
C ASN A 23 -4.05 8.73 -7.51
N HIS A 24 -4.79 8.46 -6.44
CA HIS A 24 -5.49 9.53 -5.73
C HIS A 24 -4.50 10.54 -5.15
N ASP A 25 -4.90 11.82 -5.11
CA ASP A 25 -4.05 12.88 -4.55
C ASP A 25 -3.71 12.62 -3.08
N GLU A 26 -4.64 12.00 -2.34
CA GLU A 26 -4.41 11.57 -0.96
C GLU A 26 -3.30 10.52 -0.82
N TYR A 27 -3.04 9.70 -1.84
CA TYR A 27 -2.00 8.67 -1.75
C TYR A 27 -0.61 9.22 -2.08
N LYS A 28 -0.55 10.37 -2.79
CA LYS A 28 0.71 11.03 -3.15
C LYS A 28 1.48 11.55 -1.93
N GLN A 29 0.80 11.76 -0.82
CA GLN A 29 1.38 12.21 0.45
C GLN A 29 1.88 11.04 1.33
N TYR A 30 1.58 9.78 0.97
CA TYR A 30 2.02 8.62 1.73
C TYR A 30 3.38 8.11 1.25
N ASP A 31 4.22 7.73 2.20
CA ASP A 31 5.54 7.16 1.97
C ASP A 31 5.59 5.66 2.30
N TYR A 32 6.77 5.05 2.16
CA TYR A 32 6.96 3.65 2.49
C TYR A 32 6.70 3.32 3.96
N ASP A 33 6.95 4.25 4.88
CA ASP A 33 6.76 4.00 6.32
C ASP A 33 5.28 3.95 6.67
N TYR A 34 4.46 4.80 6.05
CA TYR A 34 3.00 4.68 6.10
C TYR A 34 2.54 3.29 5.65
N PHE A 35 2.95 2.84 4.45
CA PHE A 35 2.49 1.54 3.94
C PHE A 35 2.99 0.36 4.79
N LYS A 36 4.24 0.43 5.30
CA LYS A 36 4.75 -0.58 6.24
C LYS A 36 3.96 -0.64 7.53
N SER A 37 3.48 0.51 8.05
CA SER A 37 2.69 0.55 9.29
C SER A 37 1.37 -0.22 9.19
N LEU A 38 0.85 -0.41 7.97
CA LEU A 38 -0.37 -1.18 7.71
C LEU A 38 -0.10 -2.69 7.64
N MET A 39 1.17 -3.10 7.50
CA MET A 39 1.56 -4.46 7.21
C MET A 39 2.35 -5.10 8.36
N ASN A 40 2.52 -6.42 8.33
CA ASN A 40 3.38 -7.15 9.26
C ASN A 40 4.22 -8.21 8.53
N GLY A 41 5.17 -8.83 9.27
CA GLY A 41 5.98 -9.93 8.75
C GLY A 41 6.87 -9.51 7.58
N SER A 42 6.56 -10.05 6.39
CA SER A 42 7.30 -9.82 5.15
C SER A 42 6.45 -8.97 4.18
N PRO A 43 6.38 -7.64 4.39
CA PRO A 43 5.44 -6.78 3.68
C PRO A 43 5.67 -6.75 2.17
N ILE A 44 4.57 -6.78 1.41
CA ILE A 44 4.58 -6.67 -0.06
C ILE A 44 3.82 -5.42 -0.49
N LEU A 45 4.50 -4.51 -1.20
CA LEU A 45 3.90 -3.32 -1.77
C LEU A 45 3.91 -3.40 -3.31
N MET A 46 2.72 -3.42 -3.91
CA MET A 46 2.55 -3.44 -5.35
C MET A 46 1.99 -2.10 -5.83
N ASP A 47 2.79 -1.36 -6.60
CA ASP A 47 2.46 -0.04 -7.12
C ASP A 47 2.17 -0.13 -8.62
N LEU A 48 0.90 -0.35 -8.96
CA LEU A 48 0.46 -0.56 -10.35
C LEU A 48 0.52 0.73 -11.19
N LYS A 49 0.63 1.88 -10.53
CA LYS A 49 0.50 3.20 -11.17
C LYS A 49 1.75 4.07 -11.05
N GLY A 50 2.82 3.49 -10.51
CA GLY A 50 4.10 4.16 -10.40
C GLY A 50 4.09 5.40 -9.50
N LEU A 51 3.28 5.40 -8.43
CA LEU A 51 3.09 6.54 -7.53
C LEU A 51 4.34 6.90 -6.72
N LEU A 52 5.01 5.90 -6.16
CA LEU A 52 6.11 6.12 -5.20
C LEU A 52 7.44 6.45 -5.92
N PRO A 53 8.46 6.97 -5.23
CA PRO A 53 9.81 6.99 -5.81
C PRO A 53 10.34 5.56 -6.00
N LYS A 54 11.56 5.39 -6.51
CA LYS A 54 12.23 4.09 -6.47
C LYS A 54 12.71 3.82 -5.04
N PRO A 55 12.51 2.62 -4.46
CA PRO A 55 12.97 2.34 -3.10
C PRO A 55 14.50 2.26 -3.04
N ALA A 56 15.05 2.48 -1.85
CA ALA A 56 16.42 2.11 -1.54
C ALA A 56 16.59 0.58 -1.68
N GLN A 57 17.84 0.10 -1.89
CA GLN A 57 18.13 -1.33 -2.04
C GLN A 57 17.68 -2.17 -0.84
N ASP A 58 17.64 -1.57 0.36
CA ASP A 58 17.11 -2.17 1.57
C ASP A 58 16.09 -1.19 2.19
N ASN A 59 14.80 -1.40 1.89
CA ASN A 59 13.71 -0.59 2.45
C ASN A 59 12.81 -1.38 3.42
N GLY A 60 13.16 -2.65 3.70
CA GLY A 60 12.40 -3.55 4.57
C GLY A 60 11.06 -4.05 3.99
N LEU A 61 10.82 -3.95 2.67
CA LEU A 61 9.65 -4.56 2.02
C LEU A 61 9.97 -5.09 0.62
N THR A 62 9.11 -5.98 0.13
CA THR A 62 9.14 -6.43 -1.28
C THR A 62 8.35 -5.45 -2.13
N TYR A 63 9.04 -4.71 -2.99
CA TYR A 63 8.43 -3.70 -3.86
C TYR A 63 8.31 -4.15 -5.31
N TRP A 64 7.10 -4.06 -5.88
CA TRP A 64 6.83 -4.30 -7.30
C TRP A 64 6.16 -3.09 -7.94
N ARG A 65 6.55 -2.79 -9.20
CA ARG A 65 5.96 -1.74 -10.03
C ARG A 65 5.83 -2.24 -11.47
N LEU A 66 4.80 -1.75 -12.17
CA LEU A 66 4.62 -1.89 -13.63
C LEU A 66 5.20 -0.69 -14.39
#